data_AF-A0A0D2PWF1-F1
#
_entry.id   AF-A0A0D2PWF1-F1
#
_cell.length_a   1.000
_cell.length_b   1.000
_cell.length_c   1.000
_cell.angle_alpha   90.00
_cell.angle_beta   90.00
_cell.angle_gamma   90.00
#
_symmetry.space_group_name_H-M   'P 1'
#
loop_
_entity.id
_entity.type
_entity.pdbx_description
1 polymer ?
#
loop_
_entity_poly.entity_id
_entity_poly.type
_entity_poly.pdbx_seq_one_letter_code
_entity_poly.pdbx_strand_id
1 'polypeptide(L)'
;MNVLVYSGPEVIQTSLNHALASLKHILLPNYTVQAITQNALTTQPWQGSCALLVLPRSRCRFVSVANKYIKEFVEGGGAYLMLSTDATAIPRSQGLGLGSVGLSLGLEAGESPLKFYDKLNNVYILCDEEAPSAGVEPRAVTLRSADGAVAQGVYETTATQFKGFAELKDIFVLARNNGAIAGVVLGIDKGRAAFWGPSIEYPLSNGPAGSTFTTEEIAASDKIRSNFLANTLSQLGLTLPREEDKQQVIARPLPQFLSGTPGKPAIVTQIMDAIASTPQLGSQITLFTDENDEFHFHALAESADLLESTRKAARVPSDPATWQPKHIVVCPDNALPPTSATPLFDIALFFAALASAREAAALPAQGAGAVWGMGEALIYGEAVTSTQTMLDK
;
A
#
# COMPACT_ATOMS: atom_id res chain seq x y z
N MET A 1 -5.02 8.24 -6.96
CA MET A 1 -3.70 8.86 -6.72
C MET A 1 -2.86 7.91 -5.87
N ASN A 2 -1.54 7.97 -6.00
CA ASN A 2 -0.63 7.01 -5.36
C ASN A 2 0.02 7.60 -4.12
N VAL A 3 0.17 6.79 -3.07
CA VAL A 3 1.12 7.01 -1.99
C VAL A 3 2.29 6.06 -2.20
N LEU A 4 3.47 6.64 -2.37
CA LEU A 4 4.69 5.92 -2.70
C LEU A 4 5.56 5.80 -1.45
N VAL A 5 5.94 4.59 -1.07
CA VAL A 5 6.80 4.32 0.08
C VAL A 5 8.17 3.89 -0.45
N TYR A 6 9.21 4.66 -0.13
CA TYR A 6 10.54 4.37 -0.63
C TYR A 6 11.09 3.04 -0.09
N SER A 7 11.64 2.23 -0.97
CA SER A 7 12.14 0.87 -0.70
C SER A 7 13.58 0.69 -1.21
N GLY A 8 14.47 1.60 -0.83
CA GLY A 8 15.91 1.49 -1.12
C GLY A 8 16.65 0.53 -0.16
N PRO A 9 17.88 0.12 -0.51
CA PRO A 9 18.70 -0.80 0.30
C PRO A 9 19.06 -0.28 1.71
N GLU A 10 19.07 1.03 1.90
CA GLU A 10 19.33 1.71 3.17
C GLU A 10 18.13 1.67 4.14
N VAL A 11 16.93 1.37 3.64
CA VAL A 11 15.69 1.32 4.43
C VAL A 11 15.66 0.06 5.29
N ILE A 12 15.20 0.19 6.53
CA ILE A 12 14.95 -0.96 7.41
C ILE A 12 13.67 -1.67 6.94
N GLN A 13 13.81 -2.93 6.51
CA GLN A 13 12.70 -3.71 5.94
C GLN A 13 11.47 -3.78 6.86
N THR A 14 11.67 -3.92 8.17
CA THR A 14 10.57 -3.95 9.15
C THR A 14 9.79 -2.62 9.17
N SER A 15 10.48 -1.48 9.11
CA SER A 15 9.85 -0.15 9.04
C SER A 15 9.10 0.03 7.72
N LEU A 16 9.67 -0.42 6.59
CA LEU A 16 8.99 -0.42 5.29
C LEU A 16 7.68 -1.23 5.33
N ASN A 17 7.72 -2.44 5.86
CA ASN A 17 6.54 -3.32 5.93
C ASN A 17 5.44 -2.71 6.82
N HIS A 18 5.83 -2.15 7.98
CA HIS A 18 4.90 -1.49 8.88
C HIS A 18 4.32 -0.19 8.30
N ALA A 19 5.14 0.62 7.63
CA ALA A 19 4.66 1.81 6.92
C ALA A 19 3.64 1.42 5.83
N LEU A 20 3.94 0.43 4.98
CA LEU A 20 3.02 -0.05 3.96
C LEU A 20 1.70 -0.56 4.57
N ALA A 21 1.76 -1.38 5.62
CA ALA A 21 0.57 -1.92 6.27
C ALA A 21 -0.30 -0.81 6.91
N SER A 22 0.31 0.06 7.70
CA SER A 22 -0.37 1.17 8.38
C SER A 22 -0.99 2.16 7.38
N LEU A 23 -0.25 2.52 6.33
CA LEU A 23 -0.76 3.43 5.30
C LEU A 23 -1.90 2.80 4.50
N LYS A 24 -1.81 1.53 4.10
CA LYS A 24 -2.91 0.81 3.42
C LYS A 24 -4.16 0.79 4.28
N HIS A 25 -4.01 0.50 5.57
CA HIS A 25 -5.13 0.46 6.51
C HIS A 25 -5.83 1.83 6.65
N ILE A 26 -5.07 2.92 6.63
CA ILE A 26 -5.61 4.27 6.81
C ILE A 26 -6.17 4.86 5.51
N LEU A 27 -5.55 4.59 4.36
CA LEU A 27 -5.77 5.33 3.12
C LEU A 27 -6.64 4.61 2.08
N LEU A 28 -6.84 3.30 2.19
CA LEU A 28 -7.74 2.57 1.28
C LEU A 28 -9.21 2.88 1.60
N PRO A 29 -10.07 3.10 0.60
CA PRO A 29 -9.82 2.94 -0.85
C PRO A 29 -9.33 4.22 -1.58
N ASN A 30 -9.26 5.37 -0.91
CA ASN A 30 -9.01 6.67 -1.56
C ASN A 30 -7.64 6.78 -2.27
N TYR A 31 -6.62 6.08 -1.75
CA TYR A 31 -5.28 6.05 -2.34
C TYR A 31 -4.71 4.65 -2.42
N THR A 32 -4.01 4.37 -3.52
CA THR A 32 -3.20 3.17 -3.66
C THR A 32 -1.86 3.37 -2.98
N VAL A 33 -1.46 2.44 -2.11
CA VAL A 33 -0.17 2.49 -1.40
C VAL A 33 0.77 1.43 -1.97
N GLN A 34 1.92 1.87 -2.49
CA GLN A 34 2.88 0.98 -3.15
C GLN A 34 4.34 1.37 -2.82
N ALA A 35 5.23 0.39 -2.89
CA ALA A 35 6.66 0.64 -2.75
C ALA A 35 7.24 1.29 -4.02
N ILE A 36 8.30 2.10 -3.87
CA ILE A 36 9.06 2.67 -5.00
C ILE A 36 10.56 2.58 -4.75
N THR A 37 11.30 2.13 -5.77
CA THR A 37 12.77 2.02 -5.70
C THR A 37 13.46 3.33 -6.06
N GLN A 38 14.73 3.47 -5.69
CA GLN A 38 15.57 4.60 -6.10
C GLN A 38 15.64 4.77 -7.61
N ASN A 39 15.80 3.66 -8.35
CA ASN A 39 15.84 3.70 -9.81
C ASN A 39 14.53 4.23 -10.40
N ALA A 40 13.38 3.82 -9.86
CA ALA A 40 12.09 4.35 -10.31
C ALA A 40 11.94 5.84 -9.98
N LEU A 41 12.43 6.31 -8.82
CA LEU A 41 12.40 7.72 -8.46
C LEU A 41 13.23 8.61 -9.41
N THR A 42 14.28 8.07 -10.03
CA THR A 42 15.16 8.83 -10.93
C THR A 42 14.82 8.68 -12.42
N THR A 43 14.17 7.58 -12.82
CA THR A 43 13.95 7.26 -14.24
C THR A 43 12.48 7.34 -14.69
N GLN A 44 11.51 7.22 -13.78
CA GLN A 44 10.09 7.14 -14.13
C GLN A 44 9.35 8.45 -13.81
N PRO A 45 8.26 8.78 -14.54
CA PRO A 45 7.47 9.99 -14.31
C PRO A 45 6.47 9.83 -13.14
N TRP A 46 6.95 9.54 -11.93
CA TRP A 46 6.11 9.22 -10.77
C TRP A 46 5.38 10.43 -10.16
N GLN A 47 5.99 11.62 -10.22
CA GLN A 47 5.58 12.83 -9.48
C GLN A 47 4.13 13.25 -9.76
N GLY A 48 3.69 13.19 -11.02
CA GLY A 48 2.33 13.61 -11.41
C GLY A 48 1.20 12.73 -10.87
N SER A 49 1.49 11.48 -10.52
CA SER A 49 0.51 10.54 -9.95
C SER A 49 0.64 10.38 -8.43
N CYS A 50 1.64 11.02 -7.83
CA CYS A 50 2.00 10.87 -6.43
C CYS A 50 1.30 11.94 -5.58
N ALA A 51 0.50 11.51 -4.61
CA ALA A 51 -0.06 12.40 -3.59
C ALA A 51 0.89 12.57 -2.40
N LEU A 52 1.65 11.53 -2.06
CA LEU A 52 2.55 11.50 -0.91
C LEU A 52 3.73 10.58 -1.18
N LEU A 53 4.95 11.08 -0.95
CA LEU A 53 6.15 10.26 -0.85
C LEU A 53 6.51 10.04 0.62
N VAL A 54 6.62 8.78 1.03
CA VAL A 54 6.99 8.38 2.39
C VAL A 54 8.38 7.76 2.38
N LEU A 55 9.27 8.27 3.23
CA LEU A 55 10.56 7.66 3.53
C LEU A 55 10.50 6.99 4.91
N PRO A 56 10.50 5.65 4.98
CA PRO A 56 10.57 4.91 6.24
C PRO A 56 11.95 5.09 6.90
N ARG A 57 12.13 4.48 8.08
CA ARG A 57 13.40 4.50 8.80
C ARG A 57 14.54 3.95 7.92
N SER A 58 15.67 4.64 7.89
CA SER A 58 16.90 4.17 7.27
C SER A 58 17.90 3.68 8.33
N ARG A 59 18.97 3.03 7.88
CA ARG A 59 20.08 2.60 8.76
C ARG A 59 21.10 3.71 8.97
N CYS A 60 21.13 4.67 8.06
CA CYS A 60 22.06 5.76 7.99
C CYS A 60 21.37 6.94 7.30
N ARG A 61 21.94 8.13 7.46
CA ARG A 61 21.47 9.35 6.79
C ARG A 61 21.15 9.08 5.33
N PHE A 62 19.92 9.41 4.93
CA PHE A 62 19.46 9.25 3.57
C PHE A 62 20.22 10.18 2.62
N VAL A 63 21.07 9.56 1.80
CA VAL A 63 21.89 10.21 0.79
C VAL A 63 21.60 9.50 -0.52
N SER A 64 21.13 10.26 -1.52
CA SER A 64 20.69 9.67 -2.77
C SER A 64 20.73 10.68 -3.91
N VAL A 65 21.03 10.20 -5.11
CA VAL A 65 20.81 10.93 -6.37
C VAL A 65 19.32 11.26 -6.60
N ALA A 66 18.41 10.54 -5.96
CA ALA A 66 16.97 10.80 -6.04
C ALA A 66 16.54 12.12 -5.37
N ASN A 67 17.37 12.70 -4.51
CA ASN A 67 17.03 13.87 -3.69
C ASN A 67 16.66 15.10 -4.51
N LYS A 68 17.24 15.26 -5.71
CA LYS A 68 16.84 16.31 -6.64
C LYS A 68 15.35 16.20 -7.01
N TYR A 69 14.90 15.00 -7.39
CA TYR A 69 13.52 14.74 -7.82
C TYR A 69 12.54 14.82 -6.65
N ILE A 70 12.96 14.36 -5.47
CA ILE A 70 12.16 14.50 -4.23
C ILE A 70 11.94 15.97 -3.90
N LYS A 71 13.01 16.77 -3.97
CA LYS A 71 12.94 18.21 -3.71
C LYS A 71 12.03 18.92 -4.70
N GLU A 72 12.21 18.67 -6.01
CA GLU A 72 11.36 19.23 -7.06
C GLU A 72 9.88 18.86 -6.87
N PHE A 73 9.59 17.63 -6.45
CA PHE A 73 8.23 17.18 -6.15
C PHE A 73 7.61 17.98 -5.00
N VAL A 74 8.31 18.10 -3.87
CA VAL A 74 7.80 18.81 -2.68
C VAL A 74 7.67 20.31 -2.97
N GLU A 75 8.71 20.95 -3.52
CA GLU A 75 8.66 22.38 -3.85
C GLU A 75 7.58 22.69 -4.90
N GLY A 76 7.26 21.72 -5.76
CA GLY A 76 6.20 21.80 -6.76
C GLY A 76 4.77 21.67 -6.22
N GLY A 77 4.58 21.32 -4.95
CA GLY A 77 3.26 21.13 -4.34
C GLY A 77 3.01 19.75 -3.73
N GLY A 78 3.96 18.82 -3.87
CA GLY A 78 3.87 17.48 -3.31
C GLY A 78 3.95 17.44 -1.79
N ALA A 79 3.48 16.32 -1.22
CA ALA A 79 3.60 16.04 0.20
C ALA A 79 4.70 15.01 0.48
N TYR A 80 5.47 15.22 1.54
CA TYR A 80 6.54 14.33 1.97
C TYR A 80 6.40 13.95 3.45
N LEU A 81 6.64 12.69 3.77
CA LEU A 81 6.63 12.18 5.16
C LEU A 81 7.90 11.37 5.40
N MET A 82 8.68 11.74 6.41
CA MET A 82 9.80 10.94 6.89
C MET A 82 9.52 10.40 8.29
N LEU A 83 9.70 9.10 8.45
CA LEU A 83 9.38 8.37 9.68
C LEU A 83 10.65 7.98 10.41
N SER A 84 10.56 7.94 11.73
CA SER A 84 11.61 7.47 12.62
C SER A 84 12.98 8.18 12.47
N THR A 85 12.99 9.50 12.30
CA THR A 85 14.19 10.31 11.96
C THR A 85 14.42 11.49 12.91
N ASP A 86 15.67 11.96 13.00
CA ASP A 86 15.97 13.25 13.62
C ASP A 86 15.85 14.38 12.61
N ALA A 87 15.52 15.58 13.08
CA ALA A 87 15.46 16.76 12.23
C ALA A 87 16.15 17.95 12.91
N THR A 88 16.92 18.69 12.13
CA THR A 88 17.55 19.93 12.56
C THR A 88 17.21 21.07 11.59
N ALA A 89 16.72 22.17 12.13
CA ALA A 89 16.54 23.43 11.41
C ALA A 89 17.79 24.31 11.57
N ILE A 90 18.50 24.56 10.48
CA ILE A 90 19.75 25.33 10.47
C ILE A 90 19.51 26.68 9.77
N PRO A 91 19.72 27.82 10.45
CA PRO A 91 19.65 29.13 9.83
C PRO A 91 20.59 29.26 8.64
N ARG A 92 20.11 29.91 7.58
CA ARG A 92 20.97 30.28 6.45
C ARG A 92 21.92 31.40 6.89
N SER A 93 23.20 31.09 7.10
CA SER A 93 24.21 32.11 7.41
C SER A 93 24.36 33.11 6.25
N GLN A 94 24.42 34.41 6.57
CA GLN A 94 24.61 35.50 5.58
C GLN A 94 26.09 35.70 5.13
N GLY A 95 27.03 34.85 5.54
CA GLY A 95 28.46 35.00 5.23
C GLY A 95 29.09 33.68 4.77
N LEU A 96 29.97 33.78 3.76
CA LEU A 96 30.76 32.75 3.08
C LEU A 96 30.38 31.28 3.35
N GLY A 97 29.90 30.60 2.30
CA GLY A 97 29.45 29.21 2.27
C GLY A 97 30.44 28.16 2.78
N LEU A 98 30.61 28.09 4.09
CA LEU A 98 31.31 27.01 4.80
C LEU A 98 30.37 25.88 5.25
N GLY A 99 29.05 26.09 5.18
CA GLY A 99 28.04 25.09 5.59
C GLY A 99 27.80 23.95 4.60
N SER A 100 28.39 23.99 3.40
CA SER A 100 28.27 22.91 2.39
C SER A 100 29.58 22.16 2.13
N VAL A 101 30.72 22.66 2.60
CA VAL A 101 32.04 22.11 2.25
C VAL A 101 32.39 20.89 3.11
N GLY A 102 31.84 20.78 4.33
CA GLY A 102 32.08 19.64 5.23
C GLY A 102 31.18 18.41 5.00
N LEU A 103 30.12 18.52 4.20
CA LEU A 103 29.06 17.50 4.08
C LEU A 103 29.18 16.59 2.84
N SER A 104 30.16 16.83 1.97
CA SER A 104 30.35 16.07 0.71
C SER A 104 31.68 15.31 0.63
N LEU A 105 32.48 15.32 1.70
CA LEU A 105 33.72 14.52 1.77
C LEU A 105 33.35 13.04 1.90
N GLY A 106 33.52 12.28 0.81
CA GLY A 106 33.30 10.83 0.77
C GLY A 106 31.98 10.36 0.15
N LEU A 107 31.17 11.26 -0.42
CA LEU A 107 29.97 10.90 -1.18
C LEU A 107 30.31 10.66 -2.66
N GLU A 108 29.63 9.70 -3.30
CA GLU A 108 29.77 9.47 -4.73
C GLU A 108 29.25 10.68 -5.53
N ALA A 109 29.72 10.82 -6.78
CA ALA A 109 29.39 11.97 -7.61
C ALA A 109 27.87 12.09 -7.83
N GLY A 110 27.26 13.16 -7.31
CA GLY A 110 25.83 13.46 -7.45
C GLY A 110 24.98 13.06 -6.24
N GLU A 111 25.54 12.34 -5.28
CA GLU A 111 24.89 12.05 -4.01
C GLU A 111 24.97 13.25 -3.06
N SER A 112 23.83 13.60 -2.46
CA SER A 112 23.76 14.67 -1.47
C SER A 112 22.74 14.31 -0.41
N PRO A 113 22.87 14.81 0.83
CA PRO A 113 21.83 14.63 1.84
C PRO A 113 20.55 15.38 1.45
N LEU A 114 19.40 14.80 1.74
CA LEU A 114 18.12 15.46 1.51
C LEU A 114 17.99 16.67 2.43
N LYS A 115 17.73 17.83 1.84
CA LYS A 115 17.47 19.08 2.57
C LYS A 115 16.32 19.83 1.95
N PHE A 116 15.46 20.36 2.80
CA PHE A 116 14.39 21.27 2.39
C PHE A 116 14.71 22.69 2.83
N TYR A 117 14.34 23.66 2.01
CA TYR A 117 14.55 25.07 2.33
C TYR A 117 13.21 25.71 2.68
N ASP A 118 13.10 26.13 3.94
CA ASP A 118 11.96 26.91 4.41
C ASP A 118 12.27 28.40 4.21
N LYS A 119 11.61 29.00 3.22
CA LYS A 119 11.75 30.41 2.87
C LYS A 119 11.23 31.35 3.94
N LEU A 120 10.17 30.96 4.68
CA LEU A 120 9.52 31.82 5.67
C LEU A 120 10.45 32.03 6.87
N ASN A 121 11.04 30.94 7.35
CA ASN A 121 11.95 30.97 8.49
C ASN A 121 13.42 31.16 8.09
N ASN A 122 13.74 31.14 6.79
CA ASN A 122 15.10 31.25 6.25
C ASN A 122 16.06 30.19 6.82
N VAL A 123 15.59 28.94 6.90
CA VAL A 123 16.33 27.79 7.44
C VAL A 123 16.39 26.65 6.42
N TYR A 124 17.44 25.83 6.53
CA TYR A 124 17.46 24.50 5.92
C TYR A 124 17.03 23.47 6.96
N ILE A 125 16.13 22.57 6.56
CA ILE A 125 15.75 21.40 7.33
C ILE A 125 16.61 20.25 6.84
N LEU A 126 17.41 19.67 7.73
CA LEU A 126 18.18 18.47 7.47
C LEU A 126 17.65 17.36 8.37
N CYS A 127 17.45 16.20 7.76
CA CYS A 127 17.17 14.99 8.50
C CYS A 127 18.48 14.22 8.66
N ASP A 128 18.86 14.01 9.91
CA ASP A 128 20.05 13.25 10.25
C ASP A 128 19.59 11.96 10.92
N GLU A 129 20.28 10.87 10.63
CA GLU A 129 20.25 9.71 11.52
C GLU A 129 21.66 9.63 12.08
N GLU A 130 21.83 10.07 13.33
CA GLU A 130 23.08 9.76 14.04
C GLU A 130 23.18 8.24 14.13
N ALA A 131 24.30 7.67 13.68
CA ALA A 131 24.55 6.24 13.84
C ALA A 131 24.39 5.92 15.33
N PRO A 132 23.64 4.87 15.70
CA PRO A 132 23.45 4.54 17.10
C PRO A 132 24.83 4.36 17.73
N SER A 133 25.13 5.15 18.75
CA SER A 133 26.26 4.88 19.62
C SER A 133 26.08 3.47 20.18
N ALA A 134 27.16 2.70 20.24
CA ALA A 134 27.10 1.32 20.72
C ALA A 134 26.39 1.28 22.10
N GLY A 135 25.23 0.61 22.16
CA GLY A 135 24.46 0.44 23.40
C GLY A 135 23.12 1.21 23.50
N VAL A 136 22.63 1.86 22.43
CA VAL A 136 21.27 2.45 22.47
C VAL A 136 20.22 1.35 22.31
N GLU A 137 19.55 1.01 23.41
CA GLU A 137 18.45 0.04 23.41
C GLU A 137 17.14 0.69 22.94
N PRO A 138 16.33 -0.04 22.16
CA PRO A 138 14.99 0.41 21.81
C PRO A 138 14.13 0.63 23.05
N ARG A 139 13.30 1.68 23.02
CA ARG A 139 12.48 2.07 24.18
C ARG A 139 11.04 2.36 23.81
N ALA A 140 10.19 2.27 24.81
CA ALA A 140 8.81 2.71 24.76
C ALA A 140 8.72 4.17 25.23
N VAL A 141 8.11 5.04 24.42
CA VAL A 141 7.89 6.45 24.77
C VAL A 141 6.41 6.78 24.88
N THR A 142 6.13 7.91 25.54
CA THR A 142 4.77 8.46 25.64
C THR A 142 4.66 9.69 24.76
N LEU A 143 3.71 9.67 23.83
CA LEU A 143 3.43 10.78 22.93
C LEU A 143 2.14 11.47 23.34
N ARG A 144 2.16 12.80 23.32
CA ARG A 144 0.99 13.63 23.59
C ARG A 144 0.74 14.59 22.43
N SER A 145 -0.44 14.54 21.83
CA SER A 145 -0.88 15.49 20.82
C SER A 145 -1.38 16.81 21.43
N ALA A 146 -1.54 17.83 20.58
CA ALA A 146 -2.02 19.14 20.99
C ALA A 146 -3.45 19.14 21.56
N ASP A 147 -4.30 18.22 21.11
CA ASP A 147 -5.68 18.01 21.60
C ASP A 147 -5.74 17.21 22.92
N GLY A 148 -4.58 16.78 23.44
CA GLY A 148 -4.47 16.09 24.73
C GLY A 148 -4.49 14.57 24.65
N ALA A 149 -4.67 13.94 23.47
CA ALA A 149 -4.59 12.50 23.33
C ALA A 149 -3.18 11.98 23.67
N VAL A 150 -3.11 10.81 24.32
CA VAL A 150 -1.86 10.23 24.83
C VAL A 150 -1.72 8.81 24.35
N ALA A 151 -0.65 8.50 23.62
CA ALA A 151 -0.26 7.13 23.30
C ALA A 151 0.98 6.74 24.12
N GLN A 152 0.86 5.67 24.90
CA GLN A 152 1.97 5.06 25.63
C GLN A 152 2.52 3.86 24.86
N GLY A 153 3.79 3.52 25.07
CA GLY A 153 4.38 2.32 24.46
C GLY A 153 4.88 2.53 23.03
N VAL A 154 4.85 3.75 22.49
CA VAL A 154 5.29 4.00 21.10
C VAL A 154 6.77 3.68 20.96
N TYR A 155 7.12 2.91 19.94
CA TYR A 155 8.49 2.47 19.72
C TYR A 155 9.38 3.64 19.34
N GLU A 156 10.54 3.74 19.97
CA GLU A 156 11.60 4.66 19.59
C GLU A 156 12.93 3.90 19.66
N THR A 157 13.63 3.79 18.52
CA THR A 157 14.89 3.03 18.45
C THR A 157 16.06 3.80 19.04
N THR A 158 16.11 5.11 18.78
CA THR A 158 17.16 6.03 19.23
C THR A 158 16.51 7.29 19.76
N ALA A 159 17.16 7.97 20.71
CA ALA A 159 16.58 9.17 21.31
C ALA A 159 16.47 10.31 20.30
N THR A 160 15.31 10.42 19.64
CA THR A 160 15.17 11.33 18.52
C THR A 160 15.05 12.78 18.97
N GLN A 161 15.62 13.71 18.20
CA GLN A 161 15.68 15.13 18.54
C GLN A 161 15.29 16.03 17.38
N PHE A 162 14.46 17.02 17.70
CA PHE A 162 14.03 18.08 16.79
C PHE A 162 14.67 19.41 17.21
N LYS A 163 15.84 19.72 16.64
CA LYS A 163 16.66 20.88 17.01
C LYS A 163 16.27 22.11 16.18
N GLY A 164 16.08 23.27 16.81
CA GLY A 164 15.76 24.53 16.14
C GLY A 164 14.30 24.70 15.70
N PHE A 165 13.44 23.69 15.88
CA PHE A 165 12.03 23.76 15.47
C PHE A 165 11.15 24.63 16.38
N ALA A 166 11.49 24.76 17.65
CA ALA A 166 10.67 25.51 18.62
C ALA A 166 10.55 27.01 18.29
N GLU A 167 11.50 27.56 17.51
CA GLU A 167 11.57 28.97 17.14
C GLU A 167 10.94 29.25 15.77
N LEU A 168 10.58 28.21 15.00
CA LEU A 168 10.02 28.36 13.66
C LEU A 168 8.56 28.82 13.73
N LYS A 169 8.20 29.69 12.79
CA LYS A 169 6.85 30.17 12.56
C LYS A 169 6.13 29.26 11.58
N ASP A 170 4.80 29.19 11.70
CA ASP A 170 3.91 28.45 10.79
C ASP A 170 4.25 26.95 10.67
N ILE A 171 4.60 26.35 11.80
CA ILE A 171 4.74 24.89 11.94
C ILE A 171 3.57 24.32 12.73
N PHE A 172 3.17 23.10 12.37
CA PHE A 172 2.16 22.35 13.10
C PHE A 172 2.82 21.24 13.91
N VAL A 173 2.81 21.35 15.24
CA VAL A 173 3.34 20.30 16.12
C VAL A 173 2.29 19.20 16.28
N LEU A 174 2.59 18.02 15.76
CA LEU A 174 1.69 16.87 15.78
C LEU A 174 1.63 16.21 17.16
N ALA A 175 2.80 16.01 17.78
CA ALA A 175 2.91 15.48 19.13
C ALA A 175 4.23 15.86 19.81
N ARG A 176 4.23 15.71 21.13
CA ARG A 176 5.39 15.91 22.00
C ARG A 176 5.69 14.68 22.84
N ASN A 177 6.98 14.46 23.11
CA ASN A 177 7.49 13.46 24.05
C ASN A 177 8.20 14.22 25.19
N ASN A 178 7.72 14.10 26.43
CA ASN A 178 8.26 14.84 27.59
C ASN A 178 8.47 16.35 27.34
N GLY A 179 7.54 16.98 26.61
CA GLY A 179 7.59 18.41 26.27
C GLY A 179 8.41 18.75 25.01
N ALA A 180 9.31 17.87 24.56
CA ALA A 180 10.05 18.03 23.31
C ALA A 180 9.17 17.70 22.10
N ILE A 181 9.40 18.35 20.96
CA ILE A 181 8.71 18.05 19.69
C ILE A 181 9.10 16.64 19.24
N ALA A 182 8.10 15.80 18.96
CA ALA A 182 8.29 14.43 18.48
C ALA A 182 7.81 14.24 17.03
N GLY A 183 6.89 15.10 16.57
CA GLY A 183 6.41 15.12 15.20
C GLY A 183 5.98 16.53 14.80
N VAL A 184 6.26 16.91 13.55
CA VAL A 184 5.98 18.25 13.02
C VAL A 184 5.58 18.20 11.55
N VAL A 185 4.69 19.10 11.13
CA VAL A 185 4.38 19.41 9.72
C VAL A 185 4.73 20.87 9.45
N LEU A 186 5.26 21.14 8.26
CA LEU A 186 5.53 22.51 7.79
C LEU A 186 5.43 22.62 6.27
N GLY A 187 5.13 23.83 5.80
CA GLY A 187 5.11 24.17 4.38
C GLY A 187 6.51 24.28 3.80
N ILE A 188 6.71 23.72 2.60
CA ILE A 188 7.96 23.80 1.83
C ILE A 188 7.63 24.31 0.44
N ASP A 189 7.87 25.60 0.22
CA ASP A 189 7.44 26.34 -0.98
C ASP A 189 5.93 26.16 -1.24
N LYS A 190 5.54 25.39 -2.27
CA LYS A 190 4.13 25.10 -2.57
C LYS A 190 3.62 23.81 -1.91
N GLY A 191 4.53 22.95 -1.45
CA GLY A 191 4.21 21.65 -0.86
C GLY A 191 4.33 21.65 0.65
N ARG A 192 4.36 20.43 1.21
CA ARG A 192 4.39 20.20 2.65
C ARG A 192 5.28 19.03 3.00
N ALA A 193 5.93 19.10 4.15
CA ALA A 193 6.73 18.00 4.69
C ALA A 193 6.34 17.74 6.15
N ALA A 194 6.34 16.46 6.52
CA ALA A 194 6.16 16.01 7.88
C ALA A 194 7.32 15.11 8.31
N PHE A 195 7.70 15.22 9.57
CA PHE A 195 8.83 14.51 10.15
C PHE A 195 8.42 13.94 11.50
N TRP A 196 8.72 12.68 11.75
CA TRP A 196 8.47 11.97 13.00
C TRP A 196 9.73 11.29 13.53
N GLY A 197 10.01 11.47 14.81
CA GLY A 197 11.13 10.81 15.47
C GLY A 197 10.78 9.42 16.03
N PRO A 198 9.73 9.29 16.84
CA PRO A 198 9.20 7.99 17.25
C PRO A 198 8.56 7.24 16.08
N SER A 199 8.63 5.91 16.10
CA SER A 199 8.18 5.02 15.04
C SER A 199 6.66 4.81 15.07
N ILE A 200 5.92 5.86 14.71
CA ILE A 200 4.45 5.83 14.68
C ILE A 200 3.87 4.85 13.64
N GLU A 201 4.68 4.34 12.72
CA GLU A 201 4.29 3.32 11.76
C GLU A 201 4.23 1.90 12.36
N TYR A 202 4.89 1.67 13.51
CA TYR A 202 4.96 0.36 14.16
C TYR A 202 3.72 0.12 15.04
N PRO A 203 2.97 -0.97 14.83
CA PRO A 203 1.94 -1.40 15.77
C PRO A 203 2.55 -1.71 17.15
N LEU A 204 1.84 -1.31 18.21
CA LEU A 204 2.30 -1.51 19.59
C LEU A 204 2.37 -2.99 20.02
N SER A 205 1.69 -3.88 19.29
CA SER A 205 1.75 -5.32 19.51
C SER A 205 3.13 -5.94 19.24
N ASN A 206 3.98 -5.26 18.46
CA ASN A 206 5.22 -5.85 17.91
C ASN A 206 6.50 -5.15 18.43
N GLY A 207 6.55 -4.79 19.73
CA GLY A 207 7.68 -4.05 20.30
C GLY A 207 7.83 -4.20 21.83
N PRO A 208 8.73 -3.41 22.46
CA PRO A 208 9.01 -3.47 23.90
C PRO A 208 7.81 -3.14 24.79
N ALA A 209 6.73 -2.57 24.23
CA ALA A 209 5.48 -2.33 24.94
C ALA A 209 4.74 -3.63 25.32
N GLY A 210 4.93 -4.71 24.55
CA GLY A 210 4.24 -5.99 24.77
C GLY A 210 4.55 -6.66 26.12
N SER A 211 5.64 -6.26 26.80
CA SER A 211 6.04 -6.83 28.09
C SER A 211 5.51 -6.05 29.31
N THR A 212 4.97 -4.83 29.11
CA THR A 212 4.66 -3.91 30.22
C THR A 212 3.17 -3.62 30.38
N PHE A 213 2.37 -3.76 29.31
CA PHE A 213 0.96 -3.38 29.27
C PHE A 213 0.04 -4.57 29.03
N THR A 214 -1.23 -4.48 29.45
CA THR A 214 -2.23 -5.49 29.09
C THR A 214 -2.60 -5.39 27.61
N THR A 215 -3.21 -6.44 27.05
CA THR A 215 -3.65 -6.45 25.65
C THR A 215 -4.65 -5.34 25.34
N GLU A 216 -5.54 -5.02 26.29
CA GLU A 216 -6.52 -3.93 26.16
C GLU A 216 -5.86 -2.55 26.16
N GLU A 217 -4.87 -2.34 27.02
CA GLU A 217 -4.10 -1.09 27.07
C GLU A 217 -3.29 -0.88 25.79
N ILE A 218 -2.68 -1.95 25.26
CA ILE A 218 -1.98 -1.93 23.97
C ILE A 218 -2.95 -1.56 22.86
N ALA A 219 -4.12 -2.19 22.79
CA ALA A 219 -5.11 -1.90 21.75
C ALA A 219 -5.64 -0.45 21.82
N ALA A 220 -5.92 0.05 23.02
CA ALA A 220 -6.38 1.42 23.23
C ALA A 220 -5.30 2.44 22.83
N SER A 221 -4.06 2.21 23.23
CA SER A 221 -2.93 3.09 22.88
C SER A 221 -2.58 3.02 21.39
N ASP A 222 -2.68 1.83 20.78
CA ASP A 222 -2.39 1.63 19.35
C ASP A 222 -3.41 2.37 18.47
N LYS A 223 -4.66 2.44 18.90
CA LYS A 223 -5.69 3.26 18.26
C LYS A 223 -5.30 4.74 18.25
N ILE A 224 -4.76 5.26 19.35
CA ILE A 224 -4.30 6.65 19.45
C ILE A 224 -3.06 6.88 18.58
N ARG A 225 -2.09 5.96 18.58
CA ARG A 225 -0.93 5.99 17.67
C ARG A 225 -1.37 6.03 16.20
N SER A 226 -2.31 5.16 15.81
CA SER A 226 -2.86 5.12 14.45
C SER A 226 -3.52 6.46 14.08
N ASN A 227 -4.23 7.09 15.03
CA ASN A 227 -4.79 8.44 14.84
C ASN A 227 -3.72 9.52 14.66
N PHE A 228 -2.53 9.41 15.27
CA PHE A 228 -1.43 10.35 14.99
C PHE A 228 -0.97 10.26 13.53
N LEU A 229 -0.85 9.04 12.99
CA LEU A 229 -0.53 8.86 11.57
C LEU A 229 -1.65 9.40 10.68
N ALA A 230 -2.91 9.11 10.99
CA ALA A 230 -4.06 9.63 10.26
C ALA A 230 -4.11 11.18 10.26
N ASN A 231 -3.92 11.82 11.42
CA ASN A 231 -3.85 13.27 11.53
C ASN A 231 -2.68 13.83 10.71
N THR A 232 -1.50 13.21 10.76
CA THR A 232 -0.34 13.58 9.93
C THR A 232 -0.70 13.61 8.45
N LEU A 233 -1.35 12.55 7.95
CA LEU A 233 -1.77 12.43 6.55
C LEU A 233 -2.80 13.51 6.17
N SER A 234 -3.73 13.84 7.07
CA SER A 234 -4.67 14.93 6.86
C SER A 234 -3.98 16.30 6.79
N GLN A 235 -2.99 16.57 7.66
CA GLN A 235 -2.22 17.83 7.64
C GLN A 235 -1.37 17.97 6.37
N LEU A 236 -0.90 16.85 5.83
CA LEU A 236 -0.22 16.76 4.53
C LEU A 236 -1.17 16.95 3.33
N GLY A 237 -2.49 17.02 3.56
CA GLY A 237 -3.49 17.29 2.54
C GLY A 237 -4.11 16.06 1.88
N LEU A 238 -3.94 14.86 2.47
CA LEU A 238 -4.61 13.66 1.98
C LEU A 238 -6.06 13.62 2.49
N THR A 239 -6.94 13.06 1.66
CA THR A 239 -8.36 12.87 1.98
C THR A 239 -8.57 11.47 2.54
N LEU A 240 -8.76 11.38 3.85
CA LEU A 240 -8.99 10.09 4.50
C LEU A 240 -10.36 9.50 4.11
N PRO A 241 -10.45 8.17 3.90
CA PRO A 241 -11.70 7.49 3.62
C PRO A 241 -12.64 7.56 4.81
N ARG A 242 -13.95 7.63 4.54
CA ARG A 242 -14.97 7.52 5.59
C ARG A 242 -15.05 6.07 6.06
N GLU A 243 -15.55 5.85 7.27
CA GLU A 243 -15.69 4.48 7.80
C GLU A 243 -16.62 3.62 6.93
N GLU A 244 -17.62 4.22 6.28
CA GLU A 244 -18.47 3.58 5.28
C GLU A 244 -17.68 3.09 4.05
N ASP A 245 -16.71 3.88 3.57
CA ASP A 245 -15.86 3.55 2.42
C ASP A 245 -14.92 2.38 2.77
N LYS A 246 -14.39 2.35 3.99
CA LYS A 246 -13.51 1.27 4.47
C LYS A 246 -14.24 -0.08 4.54
N GLN A 247 -15.53 -0.09 4.89
CA GLN A 247 -16.34 -1.32 4.93
C GLN A 247 -16.57 -1.95 3.55
N GLN A 248 -16.32 -1.22 2.47
CA GLN A 248 -16.46 -1.71 1.10
C GLN A 248 -15.15 -2.29 0.53
N VAL A 249 -14.02 -2.19 1.26
CA VAL A 249 -12.73 -2.68 0.78
C VAL A 249 -12.70 -4.21 0.81
N ILE A 250 -12.49 -4.80 -0.37
CA ILE A 250 -12.26 -6.24 -0.54
C ILE A 250 -10.77 -6.49 -0.29
N ALA A 251 -10.45 -7.14 0.83
CA ALA A 251 -9.09 -7.38 1.29
C ALA A 251 -8.50 -8.72 0.83
N ARG A 252 -9.30 -9.59 0.20
CA ARG A 252 -8.89 -10.92 -0.26
C ARG A 252 -9.64 -11.33 -1.54
N PRO A 253 -9.17 -12.36 -2.27
CA PRO A 253 -9.83 -12.83 -3.48
C PRO A 253 -11.29 -13.24 -3.24
N LEU A 254 -12.12 -13.03 -4.25
CA LEU A 254 -13.51 -13.47 -4.28
C LEU A 254 -13.67 -14.63 -5.28
N PRO A 255 -14.80 -15.38 -5.20
CA PRO A 255 -15.11 -16.42 -6.17
C PRO A 255 -15.03 -15.90 -7.61
N GLN A 256 -14.46 -16.72 -8.49
CA GLN A 256 -14.35 -16.45 -9.91
C GLN A 256 -15.42 -17.21 -10.68
N PHE A 257 -15.87 -16.68 -11.81
CA PHE A 257 -16.87 -17.29 -12.68
C PHE A 257 -16.22 -17.71 -13.98
N LEU A 258 -16.26 -19.02 -14.27
CA LEU A 258 -15.88 -19.57 -15.56
C LEU A 258 -17.11 -19.65 -16.46
N SER A 259 -17.11 -18.92 -17.57
CA SER A 259 -18.22 -18.83 -18.51
C SER A 259 -17.74 -18.99 -19.95
N GLY A 260 -18.62 -19.52 -20.81
CA GLY A 260 -18.42 -19.62 -22.25
C GLY A 260 -19.44 -18.77 -23.01
N THR A 261 -19.13 -18.45 -24.26
CA THR A 261 -20.08 -17.77 -25.14
C THR A 261 -21.36 -18.59 -25.31
N PRO A 262 -22.56 -17.99 -25.24
CA PRO A 262 -23.83 -18.72 -25.36
C PRO A 262 -24.03 -19.48 -26.68
N GLY A 263 -23.22 -19.19 -27.71
CA GLY A 263 -23.25 -19.92 -28.98
C GLY A 263 -22.52 -21.27 -28.95
N LYS A 264 -21.76 -21.58 -27.88
CA LYS A 264 -20.88 -22.76 -27.80
C LYS A 264 -20.91 -23.39 -26.39
N PRO A 265 -21.93 -24.21 -26.07
CA PRO A 265 -22.13 -24.75 -24.71
C PRO A 265 -21.00 -25.68 -24.24
N ALA A 266 -20.27 -26.32 -25.18
CA ALA A 266 -19.23 -27.28 -24.85
C ALA A 266 -17.94 -26.66 -24.28
N ILE A 267 -17.74 -25.34 -24.38
CA ILE A 267 -16.48 -24.69 -24.00
C ILE A 267 -16.12 -24.95 -22.54
N VAL A 268 -17.06 -24.69 -21.63
CA VAL A 268 -16.81 -24.81 -20.19
C VAL A 268 -16.56 -26.27 -19.82
N THR A 269 -17.33 -27.20 -20.39
CA THR A 269 -17.12 -28.64 -20.18
C THR A 269 -15.76 -29.09 -20.70
N GLN A 270 -15.33 -28.65 -21.89
CA GLN A 270 -13.99 -28.97 -22.42
C GLN A 270 -12.86 -28.45 -21.54
N ILE A 271 -13.00 -27.24 -20.97
CA ILE A 271 -12.03 -26.68 -20.03
C ILE A 271 -11.97 -27.54 -18.76
N MET A 272 -13.14 -27.89 -18.21
CA MET A 272 -13.21 -28.74 -17.02
C MET A 272 -12.60 -30.13 -17.28
N ASP A 273 -12.91 -30.76 -18.42
CA ASP A 273 -12.34 -32.06 -18.80
C ASP A 273 -10.82 -32.01 -18.96
N ALA A 274 -10.29 -30.91 -19.52
CA ALA A 274 -8.85 -30.71 -19.68
C ALA A 274 -8.13 -30.56 -18.33
N ILE A 275 -8.76 -29.93 -17.34
CA ILE A 275 -8.22 -29.77 -15.98
C ILE A 275 -8.23 -31.12 -15.23
N ALA A 276 -9.19 -32.00 -15.52
CA ALA A 276 -9.44 -33.23 -14.75
C ALA A 276 -8.26 -34.19 -14.66
N SER A 277 -7.32 -34.15 -15.61
CA SER A 277 -6.09 -34.97 -15.69
C SER A 277 -6.25 -36.49 -15.49
N THR A 278 -7.44 -37.03 -15.24
CA THR A 278 -7.79 -38.45 -15.16
C THR A 278 -9.29 -38.61 -15.45
N PRO A 279 -9.69 -39.31 -16.53
CA PRO A 279 -11.10 -39.51 -16.85
C PRO A 279 -11.69 -40.57 -15.90
N GLN A 280 -12.14 -40.16 -14.72
CA GLN A 280 -13.12 -40.96 -13.98
C GLN A 280 -14.50 -40.63 -14.56
N LEU A 281 -15.02 -41.60 -15.31
CA LEU A 281 -16.31 -41.52 -15.99
C LEU A 281 -17.42 -41.16 -14.98
N GLY A 282 -17.89 -39.91 -15.00
CA GLY A 282 -19.06 -39.46 -14.24
C GLY A 282 -18.80 -38.64 -12.96
N SER A 283 -17.56 -38.31 -12.60
CA SER A 283 -17.28 -37.40 -11.48
C SER A 283 -16.88 -36.01 -11.97
N GLN A 284 -17.65 -34.97 -11.62
CA GLN A 284 -17.24 -33.58 -11.79
C GLN A 284 -16.03 -33.30 -10.89
N ILE A 285 -15.01 -32.60 -11.40
CA ILE A 285 -13.91 -32.11 -10.55
C ILE A 285 -14.50 -31.15 -9.53
N THR A 286 -14.29 -31.45 -8.25
CA THR A 286 -14.64 -30.56 -7.14
C THR A 286 -13.42 -29.86 -6.56
N LEU A 287 -12.22 -30.43 -6.76
CA LEU A 287 -10.97 -29.97 -6.20
C LEU A 287 -9.82 -30.11 -7.20
N PHE A 288 -9.03 -29.05 -7.35
CA PHE A 288 -7.76 -29.06 -8.08
C PHE A 288 -6.69 -28.36 -7.24
N THR A 289 -5.56 -29.02 -7.02
CA THR A 289 -4.44 -28.46 -6.24
C THR A 289 -3.23 -28.36 -7.16
N ASP A 290 -2.62 -27.18 -7.23
CA ASP A 290 -1.32 -26.98 -7.87
C ASP A 290 -0.21 -26.66 -6.86
N GLU A 291 0.96 -26.24 -7.33
CA GLU A 291 2.11 -25.94 -6.46
C GLU A 291 1.85 -24.80 -5.45
N ASN A 292 0.93 -23.88 -5.76
CA ASN A 292 0.71 -22.65 -5.00
C ASN A 292 -0.70 -22.53 -4.43
N ASP A 293 -1.69 -23.12 -5.10
CA ASP A 293 -3.11 -22.86 -4.84
C ASP A 293 -3.97 -24.12 -4.82
N GLU A 294 -5.01 -24.08 -3.99
CA GLU A 294 -6.08 -25.07 -3.97
C GLU A 294 -7.36 -24.44 -4.52
N PHE A 295 -7.92 -25.01 -5.59
CA PHE A 295 -9.12 -24.52 -6.27
C PHE A 295 -10.30 -25.45 -6.03
N HIS A 296 -11.37 -24.90 -5.49
CA HIS A 296 -12.65 -25.60 -5.32
C HIS A 296 -13.62 -25.16 -6.41
N PHE A 297 -14.25 -26.12 -7.08
CA PHE A 297 -15.23 -25.87 -8.13
C PHE A 297 -16.65 -26.04 -7.60
N HIS A 298 -17.51 -25.07 -7.91
CA HIS A 298 -18.89 -24.96 -7.41
C HIS A 298 -19.87 -24.86 -8.56
N ALA A 299 -21.07 -25.42 -8.39
CA ALA A 299 -22.14 -25.22 -9.37
C ALA A 299 -22.67 -23.77 -9.31
N LEU A 300 -23.18 -23.26 -10.44
CA LEU A 300 -23.79 -21.93 -10.50
C LEU A 300 -24.92 -21.73 -9.46
N ALA A 301 -25.65 -22.78 -9.11
CA ALA A 301 -26.71 -22.74 -8.12
C ALA A 301 -26.21 -22.39 -6.70
N GLU A 302 -24.95 -22.71 -6.38
CA GLU A 302 -24.32 -22.46 -5.07
C GLU A 302 -23.72 -21.05 -4.97
N SER A 303 -23.69 -20.31 -6.09
CA SER A 303 -22.96 -19.05 -6.20
C SER A 303 -23.49 -17.95 -5.28
N ALA A 304 -24.79 -17.92 -4.97
CA ALA A 304 -25.38 -16.88 -4.14
C ALA A 304 -24.86 -16.95 -2.69
N ASP A 305 -24.97 -18.11 -2.07
CA ASP A 305 -24.54 -18.34 -0.67
C ASP A 305 -23.01 -18.25 -0.55
N LEU A 306 -22.29 -18.77 -1.55
CA LEU A 306 -20.84 -18.67 -1.64
C LEU A 306 -20.39 -17.20 -1.74
N LEU A 307 -21.01 -16.38 -2.61
CA LEU A 307 -20.67 -14.97 -2.72
C LEU A 307 -20.99 -14.20 -1.45
N GLU A 308 -22.12 -14.47 -0.80
CA GLU A 308 -22.49 -13.78 0.43
C GLU A 308 -21.48 -14.06 1.55
N SER A 309 -21.15 -15.33 1.78
CA SER A 309 -20.19 -15.75 2.81
C SER A 309 -18.77 -15.24 2.52
N THR A 310 -18.32 -15.34 1.27
CA THR A 310 -16.98 -14.90 0.87
C THR A 310 -16.83 -13.39 0.91
N ARG A 311 -17.82 -12.60 0.44
CA ARG A 311 -17.82 -11.13 0.53
C ARG A 311 -17.84 -10.63 1.96
N LYS A 312 -18.59 -11.28 2.87
CA LYS A 312 -18.58 -10.92 4.30
C LYS A 312 -17.19 -11.05 4.89
N ALA A 313 -16.55 -12.20 4.71
CA ALA A 313 -15.22 -12.41 5.28
C ALA A 313 -14.11 -11.75 4.45
N ALA A 314 -14.36 -11.32 3.20
CA ALA A 314 -13.41 -10.57 2.39
C ALA A 314 -13.19 -9.12 2.85
N ARG A 315 -14.07 -8.61 3.71
CA ARG A 315 -13.92 -7.29 4.35
C ARG A 315 -12.99 -7.32 5.56
N VAL A 316 -12.55 -8.50 6.00
CA VAL A 316 -11.63 -8.67 7.12
C VAL A 316 -10.23 -8.94 6.56
N PRO A 317 -9.26 -8.06 6.80
CA PRO A 317 -7.87 -8.32 6.42
C PRO A 317 -7.34 -9.58 7.10
N SER A 318 -6.67 -10.45 6.34
CA SER A 318 -5.99 -11.63 6.86
C SER A 318 -4.69 -11.87 6.07
N ASP A 319 -3.82 -12.72 6.61
CA ASP A 319 -2.57 -13.10 5.95
C ASP A 319 -2.87 -13.73 4.57
N PRO A 320 -2.23 -13.29 3.47
CA PRO A 320 -2.35 -13.92 2.15
C PRO A 320 -2.15 -15.44 2.12
N ALA A 321 -1.31 -15.98 3.01
CA ALA A 321 -1.11 -17.43 3.14
C ALA A 321 -2.38 -18.18 3.58
N THR A 322 -3.37 -17.47 4.15
CA THR A 322 -4.66 -18.02 4.60
C THR A 322 -5.76 -17.92 3.54
N TRP A 323 -5.50 -17.35 2.37
CA TRP A 323 -6.51 -17.13 1.32
C TRP A 323 -6.77 -18.39 0.49
N GLN A 324 -6.87 -19.53 1.15
CA GLN A 324 -7.15 -20.82 0.56
C GLN A 324 -8.39 -21.45 1.22
N PRO A 325 -9.20 -22.24 0.49
CA PRO A 325 -9.09 -22.47 -0.96
C PRO A 325 -9.60 -21.27 -1.79
N LYS A 326 -9.19 -21.19 -3.05
CA LYS A 326 -9.77 -20.31 -4.06
C LYS A 326 -11.00 -20.96 -4.66
N HIS A 327 -12.03 -20.18 -4.98
CA HIS A 327 -13.31 -20.70 -5.45
C HIS A 327 -13.57 -20.34 -6.92
N ILE A 328 -13.97 -21.32 -7.72
CA ILE A 328 -14.41 -21.16 -9.11
C ILE A 328 -15.84 -21.66 -9.25
N VAL A 329 -16.75 -20.79 -9.67
CA VAL A 329 -18.12 -21.13 -10.05
C VAL A 329 -18.15 -21.47 -11.53
N VAL A 330 -18.56 -22.69 -11.85
CA VAL A 330 -18.65 -23.20 -13.22
C VAL A 330 -20.03 -22.87 -13.79
N CYS A 331 -20.07 -22.23 -14.96
CA CYS A 331 -21.31 -21.88 -15.65
C CYS A 331 -21.47 -22.74 -16.93
N PRO A 332 -21.98 -23.98 -16.82
CA PRO A 332 -22.12 -24.89 -17.95
C PRO A 332 -23.27 -24.50 -18.89
N ASP A 333 -23.33 -25.12 -20.07
CA ASP A 333 -24.50 -25.12 -20.96
C ASP A 333 -25.09 -23.73 -21.29
N ASN A 334 -24.22 -22.77 -21.62
CA ASN A 334 -24.57 -21.38 -21.93
C ASN A 334 -25.14 -20.58 -20.75
N ALA A 335 -25.13 -21.13 -19.54
CA ALA A 335 -25.47 -20.36 -18.36
C ALA A 335 -24.46 -19.24 -18.16
N LEU A 336 -24.96 -18.08 -17.73
CA LEU A 336 -24.16 -16.93 -17.35
C LEU A 336 -24.46 -16.58 -15.89
N PRO A 337 -23.49 -16.06 -15.15
CA PRO A 337 -23.76 -15.58 -13.81
C PRO A 337 -24.72 -14.38 -13.85
N PRO A 338 -25.54 -14.20 -12.81
CA PRO A 338 -26.40 -13.02 -12.72
C PRO A 338 -25.55 -11.75 -12.60
N THR A 339 -26.05 -10.61 -13.07
CA THR A 339 -25.32 -9.32 -13.00
C THR A 339 -25.01 -8.88 -11.56
N SER A 340 -25.75 -9.36 -10.56
CA SER A 340 -25.45 -9.16 -9.13
C SER A 340 -24.19 -9.90 -8.66
N ALA A 341 -23.82 -10.99 -9.34
CA ALA A 341 -22.58 -11.72 -9.11
C ALA A 341 -21.38 -11.05 -9.79
N THR A 342 -21.60 -10.30 -10.86
CA THR A 342 -20.55 -9.63 -11.65
C THR A 342 -20.76 -8.11 -11.74
N PRO A 343 -20.77 -7.38 -10.61
CA PRO A 343 -21.21 -5.97 -10.58
C PRO A 343 -20.31 -5.01 -11.36
N LEU A 344 -19.05 -5.39 -11.62
CA LEU A 344 -18.08 -4.56 -12.34
C LEU A 344 -17.94 -4.93 -13.81
N PHE A 345 -18.63 -5.97 -14.29
CA PHE A 345 -18.52 -6.44 -15.67
C PHE A 345 -19.78 -7.15 -16.14
N ASP A 346 -20.36 -6.69 -17.23
CA ASP A 346 -21.53 -7.31 -17.85
C ASP A 346 -21.08 -8.39 -18.86
N ILE A 347 -21.09 -9.64 -18.41
CA ILE A 347 -20.67 -10.80 -19.22
C ILE A 347 -21.62 -11.03 -20.41
N ALA A 348 -22.92 -10.82 -20.22
CA ALA A 348 -23.91 -11.02 -21.28
C ALA A 348 -23.71 -9.99 -22.41
N LEU A 349 -23.51 -8.72 -22.04
CA LEU A 349 -23.19 -7.66 -22.99
C LEU A 349 -21.86 -7.92 -23.70
N PHE A 350 -20.83 -8.37 -22.97
CA PHE A 350 -19.53 -8.72 -23.55
C PHE A 350 -19.67 -9.80 -24.63
N PHE A 351 -20.35 -10.91 -24.36
CA PHE A 351 -20.51 -11.98 -25.35
C PHE A 351 -21.39 -11.56 -26.54
N ALA A 352 -22.42 -10.73 -26.31
CA ALA A 352 -23.21 -10.17 -27.40
C ALA A 352 -22.37 -9.28 -28.33
N ALA A 353 -21.57 -8.37 -27.75
CA ALA A 353 -20.66 -7.50 -28.50
C ALA A 353 -19.58 -8.32 -29.24
N LEU A 354 -19.04 -9.36 -28.59
CA LEU A 354 -18.07 -10.27 -29.20
C LEU A 354 -18.67 -11.00 -30.40
N ALA A 355 -19.89 -11.50 -30.29
CA ALA A 355 -20.58 -12.15 -31.41
C ALA A 355 -20.74 -11.20 -32.61
N SER A 356 -21.24 -9.98 -32.39
CA SER A 356 -21.38 -8.97 -33.45
C SER A 356 -20.03 -8.58 -34.08
N ALA A 357 -18.97 -8.44 -33.27
CA ALA A 357 -17.65 -8.10 -33.78
C ALA A 357 -17.06 -9.22 -34.66
N ARG A 358 -17.30 -10.49 -34.29
CA ARG A 358 -16.82 -11.65 -35.05
C ARG A 358 -17.57 -11.83 -36.37
N GLU A 359 -18.88 -11.57 -36.36
CA GLU A 359 -19.70 -11.52 -37.58
C GLU A 359 -19.23 -10.41 -38.53
N ALA A 360 -19.01 -9.20 -38.01
CA ALA A 360 -18.51 -8.07 -38.81
C ALA A 360 -17.11 -8.33 -39.41
N ALA A 361 -16.27 -9.08 -38.69
CA ALA A 361 -14.95 -9.49 -39.16
C ALA A 361 -15.00 -10.71 -40.11
N ALA A 362 -16.19 -11.22 -40.46
CA ALA A 362 -16.40 -12.40 -41.29
C ALA A 362 -15.60 -13.64 -40.82
N LEU A 363 -15.42 -13.78 -39.50
CA LEU A 363 -14.77 -14.94 -38.93
C LEU A 363 -15.68 -16.16 -39.13
N PRO A 364 -15.12 -17.33 -39.51
CA PRO A 364 -15.93 -18.51 -39.74
C PRO A 364 -16.70 -18.88 -38.48
N ALA A 365 -18.00 -19.14 -38.63
CA ALA A 365 -18.84 -19.74 -37.59
C ALA A 365 -18.30 -21.14 -37.29
N GLN A 366 -17.38 -21.20 -36.34
CA GLN A 366 -16.79 -22.44 -35.87
C GLN A 366 -17.88 -23.24 -35.16
N GLY A 367 -18.26 -24.40 -35.71
CA GLY A 367 -19.35 -25.23 -35.21
C GLY A 367 -19.15 -25.73 -33.77
N ALA A 368 -20.15 -26.41 -33.20
CA ALA A 368 -20.18 -26.82 -31.79
C ALA A 368 -19.01 -27.72 -31.32
N GLY A 369 -18.21 -28.28 -32.24
CA GLY A 369 -17.00 -29.07 -31.95
C GLY A 369 -15.68 -28.42 -32.36
N ALA A 370 -15.69 -27.15 -32.76
CA ALA A 370 -14.49 -26.43 -33.19
C ALA A 370 -13.84 -25.66 -32.04
N VAL A 371 -12.52 -25.49 -32.10
CA VAL A 371 -11.71 -24.82 -31.07
C VAL A 371 -12.27 -23.42 -30.81
N TRP A 372 -12.48 -23.09 -29.54
CA TRP A 372 -12.99 -21.78 -29.18
C TRP A 372 -11.95 -20.70 -29.45
N GLY A 373 -12.40 -19.54 -29.94
CA GLY A 373 -11.58 -18.40 -30.27
C GLY A 373 -11.33 -17.49 -29.09
N MET A 374 -10.44 -16.51 -29.28
CA MET A 374 -10.14 -15.50 -28.27
C MET A 374 -11.41 -14.82 -27.76
N GLY A 375 -11.56 -14.78 -26.44
CA GLY A 375 -12.71 -14.20 -25.74
C GLY A 375 -13.96 -15.08 -25.68
N GLU A 376 -14.00 -16.26 -26.32
CA GLU A 376 -15.17 -17.15 -26.27
C GLU A 376 -15.26 -17.98 -24.97
N ALA A 377 -14.19 -18.03 -24.17
CA ALA A 377 -14.25 -18.35 -22.75
C ALA A 377 -13.71 -17.19 -21.93
N LEU A 378 -14.29 -16.99 -20.75
CA LEU A 378 -13.98 -15.92 -19.85
C LEU A 378 -13.93 -16.46 -18.42
N ILE A 379 -12.87 -16.09 -17.69
CA ILE A 379 -12.87 -16.16 -16.23
C ILE A 379 -12.98 -14.74 -15.67
N TYR A 380 -13.99 -14.50 -14.85
CA TYR A 380 -14.21 -13.20 -14.20
C TYR A 380 -14.07 -13.33 -12.69
N GLY A 381 -13.26 -12.48 -12.07
CA GLY A 381 -13.17 -12.33 -10.63
C GLY A 381 -13.20 -10.85 -10.24
N GLU A 382 -14.06 -10.49 -9.29
CA GLU A 382 -14.14 -9.11 -8.77
C GLU A 382 -12.85 -8.70 -8.05
N ALA A 383 -12.27 -9.62 -7.28
CA ALA A 383 -10.96 -9.48 -6.66
C ALA A 383 -10.19 -10.80 -6.81
N VAL A 384 -8.95 -10.71 -7.28
CA VAL A 384 -8.06 -11.87 -7.50
C VAL A 384 -6.73 -11.66 -6.75
N THR A 385 -5.95 -12.74 -6.61
CA THR A 385 -4.56 -12.65 -6.14
C THR A 385 -3.66 -11.97 -7.18
N SER A 386 -2.34 -11.95 -6.95
CA SER A 386 -1.36 -11.47 -7.93
C SER A 386 -1.64 -12.01 -9.33
N THR A 387 -1.89 -11.11 -10.29
CA THR A 387 -2.12 -11.48 -11.69
C THR A 387 -0.85 -12.03 -12.33
N GLN A 388 0.32 -11.64 -11.82
CA GLN A 388 1.61 -12.16 -12.27
C GLN A 388 1.71 -13.68 -12.00
N THR A 389 1.39 -14.12 -10.78
CA THR A 389 1.41 -15.55 -10.44
C THR A 389 0.30 -16.34 -11.13
N MET A 390 -0.81 -15.69 -11.51
CA MET A 390 -1.88 -16.33 -12.28
C MET A 390 -1.53 -16.53 -13.76
N LEU A 391 -0.66 -15.68 -14.32
CA LEU A 391 -0.28 -15.71 -15.75
C LEU A 391 1.08 -16.36 -16.00
N ASP A 392 1.96 -16.41 -15.00
CA ASP A 392 3.26 -17.09 -15.08
C ASP A 392 3.08 -18.61 -14.99
N LYS A 393 3.02 -19.26 -16.15
CA LYS A 393 3.42 -20.66 -16.37
C LYS A 393 4.09 -20.80 -17.72
#